data_AF-A0A084WSR6-F1
#
_entry.id   AF-A0A084WSR6-F1
#
_cell.length_a   1.000
_cell.length_b   1.000
_cell.length_c   1.000
_cell.angle_alpha   90.00
_cell.angle_beta   90.00
_cell.angle_gamma   90.00
#
_symmetry.space_group_name_H-M   'P 1'
#
loop_
_entity.id
_entity.type
_entity.pdbx_description
1 polymer ?
#
loop_
_entity_poly.entity_id
_entity_poly.type
_entity_poly.pdbx_seq_one_letter_code
_entity_poly.pdbx_strand_id
1 'polypeptide(L)'
;MNVSKCLSLCFQKEALINFEWNRERNMRNDRGRKTQGPRAVKRPMSMEISKGTHKFVLKFPLETGADIEMLEDVVQNSESARIKYKQLLQQCIRENPRKPSLALLKLFSDKSLDDYNYTGHCNYTRSKKNAMKDYTIFTDCIDDAWVSILPPSARMRAIRGAIALCGNRKRMLRMREKQRKQCNTGRI
;
A
#
# COMPACT_ATOMS: atom_id res chain seq x y z
N MET A 1 0.82 12.12 30.20
CA MET A 1 0.70 12.50 28.77
C MET A 1 -0.56 11.87 28.19
N ASN A 2 -1.45 12.68 27.61
CA ASN A 2 -2.80 12.24 27.21
C ASN A 2 -2.78 11.69 25.76
N VAL A 3 -2.60 10.37 25.62
CA VAL A 3 -2.44 9.64 24.34
C VAL A 3 -3.61 9.87 23.37
N SER A 4 -4.79 10.22 23.90
CA SER A 4 -6.00 10.56 23.15
C SER A 4 -5.83 11.81 22.26
N LYS A 5 -5.08 12.82 22.75
CA LYS A 5 -4.84 14.06 21.98
C LYS A 5 -3.88 13.84 20.80
N CYS A 6 -2.89 12.95 20.94
CA CYS A 6 -1.97 12.60 19.86
C CYS A 6 -2.67 11.82 18.73
N LEU A 7 -3.57 10.89 19.07
CA LEU A 7 -4.36 10.16 18.07
C LEU A 7 -5.27 11.11 17.29
N SER A 8 -5.97 12.01 17.98
CA SER A 8 -6.86 13.01 17.35
C SER A 8 -6.16 13.89 16.31
N LEU A 9 -4.92 14.32 16.58
CA LEU A 9 -4.15 15.17 15.65
C LEU A 9 -3.65 14.40 14.42
N CYS A 10 -3.34 13.11 14.56
CA CYS A 10 -3.07 12.23 13.41
C CYS A 10 -4.34 11.99 12.58
N PHE A 11 -5.50 11.80 13.22
CA PHE A 11 -6.78 11.60 12.55
C PHE A 11 -7.27 12.83 11.79
N GLN A 12 -7.05 14.05 12.29
CA GLN A 12 -7.48 15.28 11.62
C GLN A 12 -6.67 15.60 10.35
N LYS A 13 -5.35 15.35 10.36
CA LYS A 13 -4.51 15.57 9.18
C LYS A 13 -4.72 14.49 8.10
N GLU A 14 -5.02 13.25 8.49
CA GLU A 14 -5.36 12.18 7.54
C GLU A 14 -6.78 12.28 6.97
N ALA A 15 -7.73 12.84 7.72
CA ALA A 15 -9.07 13.14 7.23
C ALA A 15 -9.06 14.17 6.10
N LEU A 16 -8.16 15.17 6.15
CA LEU A 16 -7.95 16.14 5.08
C LEU A 16 -7.44 15.47 3.78
N ILE A 17 -6.52 14.50 3.89
CA ILE A 17 -6.03 13.73 2.74
C ILE A 17 -7.14 12.88 2.11
N ASN A 18 -8.04 12.33 2.94
CA ASN A 18 -9.23 11.61 2.46
C ASN A 18 -10.31 12.54 1.87
N PHE A 19 -10.44 13.77 2.38
CA PHE A 19 -11.39 14.76 1.88
C PHE A 19 -10.96 15.30 0.50
N GLU A 20 -9.67 15.60 0.31
CA GLU A 20 -9.12 15.94 -1.02
C GLU A 20 -9.34 14.82 -2.04
N TRP A 21 -9.26 13.55 -1.62
CA TRP A 21 -9.47 12.41 -2.50
C TRP A 21 -10.95 12.19 -2.90
N ASN A 22 -11.90 12.47 -2.00
CA ASN A 22 -13.33 12.47 -2.37
C ASN A 22 -13.66 13.66 -3.29
N ARG A 23 -13.02 14.81 -3.09
CA ARG A 23 -13.17 16.00 -3.95
C ARG A 23 -12.60 15.77 -5.36
N GLU A 24 -11.41 15.18 -5.49
CA GLU A 24 -10.80 14.87 -6.80
C GLU A 24 -11.56 13.79 -7.58
N ARG A 25 -12.16 12.81 -6.90
CA ARG A 25 -13.03 11.81 -7.56
C ARG A 25 -14.37 12.37 -8.00
N ASN A 26 -15.05 13.14 -7.13
CA ASN A 26 -16.33 13.74 -7.48
C ASN A 26 -16.18 14.78 -8.59
N MET A 27 -15.10 15.56 -8.61
CA MET A 27 -14.81 16.51 -9.70
C MET A 27 -14.49 15.84 -11.05
N ARG A 28 -13.99 14.60 -11.07
CA ARG A 28 -13.76 13.83 -12.31
C ARG A 28 -15.02 13.18 -12.86
N ASN A 29 -15.99 12.86 -12.00
CA ASN A 29 -17.25 12.27 -12.44
C ASN A 29 -18.23 13.30 -13.01
N ASP A 30 -18.04 14.60 -12.74
CA ASP A 30 -18.97 15.65 -13.16
C ASP A 30 -18.59 16.34 -14.49
N ARG A 31 -17.39 16.08 -15.02
CA ARG A 31 -16.92 16.65 -16.31
C ARG A 31 -16.97 15.65 -17.46
N GLY A 32 -18.03 14.85 -17.49
CA GLY A 32 -18.31 13.92 -18.57
C GLY A 32 -18.95 14.58 -19.80
N ARG A 33 -18.18 15.33 -20.60
CA ARG A 33 -18.36 15.29 -22.07
C ARG A 33 -17.11 15.73 -22.82
N LYS A 34 -16.62 14.81 -23.68
CA LYS A 34 -15.56 14.95 -24.71
C LYS A 34 -14.14 14.95 -24.10
N THR A 35 -13.20 14.08 -24.40
CA THR A 35 -12.87 13.24 -25.57
C THR A 35 -12.07 12.03 -25.07
N GLN A 36 -12.31 10.82 -25.61
CA GLN A 36 -11.54 9.63 -25.28
C GLN A 36 -10.16 9.70 -25.97
N GLY A 37 -9.12 10.03 -25.21
CA GLY A 37 -7.75 9.63 -25.57
C GLY A 37 -7.54 8.15 -25.22
N PRO A 38 -6.63 7.44 -25.91
CA PRO A 38 -6.37 6.04 -25.62
C PRO A 38 -5.92 5.88 -24.17
N ARG A 39 -6.69 5.14 -23.36
CA ARG A 39 -6.24 4.72 -22.03
C ARG A 39 -4.97 3.89 -22.23
N ALA A 40 -3.83 4.45 -21.87
CA ALA A 40 -2.59 3.69 -21.77
C ALA A 40 -2.85 2.46 -20.91
N VAL A 41 -2.86 1.29 -21.54
CA VAL A 41 -2.97 -0.01 -20.86
C VAL A 41 -1.73 -0.12 -19.99
N LYS A 42 -1.89 0.10 -18.68
CA LYS A 42 -0.78 -0.09 -17.74
C LYS A 42 -0.37 -1.56 -17.81
N ARG A 43 0.82 -1.83 -18.37
CA ARG A 43 1.37 -3.18 -18.40
C ARG A 43 1.48 -3.69 -16.95
N PRO A 44 1.05 -4.93 -16.66
CA PRO A 44 1.26 -5.52 -15.34
C PRO A 44 2.76 -5.62 -15.09
N MET A 45 3.21 -5.08 -13.96
CA MET A 45 4.60 -5.21 -13.53
C MET A 45 4.82 -6.66 -13.11
N SER A 46 5.89 -7.28 -13.61
CA SER A 46 6.28 -8.64 -13.21
C SER A 46 7.78 -8.68 -12.94
N MET A 47 8.16 -9.55 -12.00
CA MET A 47 9.55 -9.77 -11.64
C MET A 47 9.85 -11.25 -11.73
N GLU A 48 10.76 -11.60 -12.64
CA GLU A 48 11.30 -12.94 -12.73
C GLU A 48 12.38 -13.15 -11.70
N ILE A 49 12.24 -14.25 -10.98
CA ILE A 49 13.10 -14.65 -9.89
C ILE A 49 13.59 -16.07 -10.15
N SER A 50 14.87 -16.29 -9.83
CA SER A 50 15.49 -17.61 -9.82
C SER A 50 15.87 -17.95 -8.39
N LYS A 51 15.39 -19.09 -7.86
CA LYS A 51 15.86 -19.69 -6.61
C LYS A 51 16.36 -21.10 -6.91
N GLY A 52 17.68 -21.29 -6.90
CA GLY A 52 18.30 -22.54 -7.35
C GLY A 52 17.94 -22.83 -8.82
N THR A 53 17.36 -24.00 -9.07
CA THR A 53 16.90 -24.45 -10.41
C THR A 53 15.50 -23.95 -10.78
N HIS A 54 14.73 -23.43 -9.83
CA HIS A 54 13.35 -23.02 -10.06
C HIS A 54 13.27 -21.54 -10.44
N LYS A 55 12.57 -21.26 -11.54
CA LYS A 55 12.19 -19.92 -11.97
C LYS A 55 10.72 -19.68 -11.64
N PHE A 56 10.43 -18.55 -11.01
CA PHE A 56 9.07 -18.11 -10.71
C PHE A 56 8.91 -16.63 -11.04
N VAL A 57 7.67 -16.23 -11.26
CA VAL A 57 7.31 -14.87 -11.67
C VAL A 57 6.35 -14.29 -10.65
N LEU A 58 6.79 -13.26 -9.95
CA LEU A 58 5.90 -12.44 -9.13
C LEU A 58 5.18 -11.43 -10.01
N LYS A 59 3.86 -11.36 -9.85
CA LYS A 59 3.00 -10.39 -10.53
C LYS A 59 2.59 -9.32 -9.54
N PHE A 60 2.75 -8.06 -9.91
CA PHE A 60 2.40 -6.93 -9.06
C PHE A 60 1.06 -6.32 -9.48
N PRO A 61 0.23 -5.86 -8.52
CA PRO A 61 0.48 -5.90 -7.08
C PRO A 61 0.40 -7.32 -6.51
N LEU A 62 1.24 -7.63 -5.52
CA LEU A 62 1.19 -8.90 -4.79
C LEU A 62 -0.18 -9.07 -4.14
N GLU A 63 -0.76 -10.25 -4.25
CA GLU A 63 -2.14 -10.50 -3.82
C GLU A 63 -2.21 -11.17 -2.45
N THR A 64 -1.20 -11.94 -2.09
CA THR A 64 -1.19 -12.76 -0.87
C THR A 64 0.00 -12.45 0.03
N GLY A 65 -0.10 -12.81 1.31
CA GLY A 65 1.04 -12.75 2.23
C GLY A 65 2.16 -13.72 1.83
N ALA A 66 1.82 -14.88 1.25
CA ALA A 66 2.82 -15.84 0.76
C ALA A 66 3.72 -15.24 -0.34
N ASP A 67 3.17 -14.38 -1.20
CA ASP A 67 3.96 -13.66 -2.21
C ASP A 67 4.96 -12.68 -1.56
N ILE A 68 4.59 -12.08 -0.42
CA ILE A 68 5.46 -11.17 0.35
C ILE A 68 6.61 -11.95 0.99
N GLU A 69 6.31 -13.09 1.62
CA GLU A 69 7.34 -13.97 2.19
C GLU A 69 8.30 -14.48 1.12
N MET A 70 7.77 -14.84 -0.06
CA MET A 70 8.59 -15.25 -1.20
C MET A 70 9.49 -14.12 -1.70
N LEU A 71 8.97 -12.90 -1.81
CA LEU A 71 9.76 -11.74 -2.20
C LEU A 71 10.86 -11.43 -1.17
N GLU A 72 10.54 -11.48 0.12
CA GLU A 72 11.48 -11.25 1.22
C GLU A 72 12.65 -12.24 1.17
N ASP A 73 12.34 -13.54 1.15
CA ASP A 73 13.34 -14.61 1.09
C ASP A 73 14.28 -14.44 -0.11
N VAL A 74 13.73 -14.09 -1.27
CA VAL A 74 14.52 -13.89 -2.49
C VAL A 74 15.42 -12.67 -2.40
N VAL A 75 14.91 -11.57 -1.87
CA VAL A 75 15.64 -10.30 -1.73
C VAL A 75 16.75 -10.42 -0.68
N GLN A 76 16.56 -11.26 0.33
CA GLN A 76 17.61 -11.59 1.30
C GLN A 76 18.71 -12.45 0.69
N ASN A 77 18.35 -13.45 -0.12
CA ASN A 77 19.29 -14.44 -0.63
C ASN A 77 19.91 -14.11 -2.01
N SER A 78 19.41 -13.10 -2.73
CA SER A 78 19.90 -12.74 -4.07
C SER A 78 20.04 -11.24 -4.26
N GLU A 79 21.29 -10.77 -4.41
CA GLU A 79 21.57 -9.37 -4.70
C GLU A 79 20.97 -8.92 -6.05
N SER A 80 20.95 -9.81 -7.05
CA SER A 80 20.33 -9.52 -8.34
C SER A 80 18.83 -9.24 -8.22
N ALA A 81 18.13 -10.00 -7.35
CA ALA A 81 16.72 -9.78 -7.10
C ALA A 81 16.47 -8.53 -6.27
N ARG A 82 17.33 -8.26 -5.27
CA ARG A 82 17.32 -7.02 -4.49
C ARG A 82 17.43 -5.79 -5.39
N ILE A 83 18.35 -5.79 -6.36
CA ILE A 83 18.50 -4.70 -7.34
C ILE A 83 17.22 -4.53 -8.17
N LYS A 84 16.65 -5.62 -8.71
CA LYS A 84 15.40 -5.56 -9.49
C LYS A 84 14.23 -5.01 -8.67
N TYR A 85 14.11 -5.42 -7.41
CA TYR A 85 13.06 -4.91 -6.53
C TYR A 85 13.25 -3.42 -6.21
N LYS A 86 14.48 -2.97 -5.92
CA LYS A 86 14.80 -1.53 -5.74
C LYS A 86 14.46 -0.71 -6.99
N GLN A 87 14.70 -1.24 -8.19
CA GLN A 87 14.31 -0.59 -9.45
C GLN A 87 12.78 -0.44 -9.58
N LEU A 88 12.00 -1.47 -9.20
CA LEU A 88 10.54 -1.38 -9.17
C LEU A 88 10.04 -0.34 -8.17
N LEU A 89 10.65 -0.27 -6.98
CA LEU A 89 10.36 0.75 -5.98
C LEU A 89 10.63 2.16 -6.53
N GLN A 90 11.73 2.36 -7.23
CA GLN A 90 12.09 3.63 -7.88
C GLN A 90 11.11 4.00 -8.99
N GLN A 91 10.73 3.04 -9.84
CA GLN A 91 9.75 3.26 -10.90
C GLN A 91 8.41 3.73 -10.33
N CYS A 92 7.92 3.05 -9.28
CA CYS A 92 6.63 3.34 -8.67
C CYS A 92 6.57 4.75 -8.06
N ILE A 93 7.65 5.18 -7.39
CA ILE A 93 7.70 6.50 -6.73
C ILE A 93 7.91 7.63 -7.74
N ARG A 94 8.66 7.43 -8.82
CA ARG A 94 8.90 8.45 -9.86
C ARG A 94 7.62 8.93 -10.53
N GLU A 95 6.62 8.06 -10.68
CA GLU A 95 5.31 8.45 -11.21
C GLU A 95 4.58 9.46 -10.30
N ASN A 96 4.77 9.39 -8.99
CA ASN A 96 4.13 10.33 -8.06
C ASN A 96 4.91 10.47 -6.73
N PRO A 97 5.99 11.28 -6.70
CA PRO A 97 6.84 11.42 -5.52
C PRO A 97 6.11 12.01 -4.30
N ARG A 98 5.03 12.78 -4.54
CA ARG A 98 4.23 13.41 -3.48
C ARG A 98 3.34 12.42 -2.71
N LYS A 99 3.11 11.22 -3.26
CA LYS A 99 2.21 10.21 -2.67
C LYS A 99 2.92 8.86 -2.51
N PRO A 100 3.97 8.75 -1.67
CA PRO A 100 4.82 7.56 -1.59
C PRO A 100 4.09 6.32 -1.06
N SER A 101 3.12 6.48 -0.16
CA SER A 101 2.27 5.37 0.26
C SER A 101 1.50 4.74 -0.90
N LEU A 102 1.08 5.53 -1.90
CA LEU A 102 0.40 5.01 -3.09
C LEU A 102 1.36 4.29 -4.02
N ALA A 103 2.64 4.65 -4.04
CA ALA A 103 3.66 3.92 -4.77
C ALA A 103 3.79 2.48 -4.23
N LEU A 104 3.76 2.30 -2.91
CA LEU A 104 3.75 0.96 -2.29
C LEU A 104 2.47 0.20 -2.63
N LEU A 105 1.31 0.86 -2.64
CA LEU A 105 0.04 0.21 -3.00
C LEU A 105 -0.09 -0.15 -4.49
N LYS A 106 0.93 0.14 -5.33
CA LYS A 106 1.05 -0.46 -6.67
C LYS A 106 1.77 -1.81 -6.66
N LEU A 107 2.58 -2.05 -5.64
CA LEU A 107 3.35 -3.28 -5.45
C LEU A 107 2.63 -4.24 -4.50
N PHE A 108 1.87 -3.74 -3.54
CA PHE A 108 1.18 -4.55 -2.54
C PHE A 108 -0.31 -4.26 -2.59
N SER A 109 -1.13 -5.30 -2.76
CA SER A 109 -2.57 -5.17 -2.68
C SER A 109 -3.02 -5.00 -1.23
N ASP A 110 -4.23 -4.44 -1.04
CA ASP A 110 -4.84 -4.34 0.28
C ASP A 110 -4.93 -5.71 0.99
N LYS A 111 -5.09 -6.79 0.20
CA LYS A 111 -5.16 -8.20 0.63
C LYS A 111 -3.83 -8.75 1.13
N SER A 112 -2.76 -8.51 0.37
CA SER A 112 -1.41 -8.95 0.76
C SER A 112 -0.97 -8.33 2.09
N LEU A 113 -1.44 -7.13 2.40
CA LEU A 113 -1.12 -6.40 3.63
C LEU A 113 -2.10 -6.66 4.79
N ASP A 114 -3.05 -7.59 4.67
CA ASP A 114 -4.02 -7.90 5.72
C ASP A 114 -3.37 -8.28 7.04
N ASP A 115 -2.36 -9.14 6.97
CA ASP A 115 -1.71 -9.73 8.13
C ASP A 115 -0.50 -8.93 8.61
N TYR A 116 -0.23 -7.77 8.00
CA TYR A 116 0.92 -6.94 8.32
C TYR A 116 0.52 -5.67 9.07
N ASN A 117 1.45 -5.16 9.88
CA ASN A 117 1.48 -3.80 10.39
C ASN A 117 2.96 -3.38 10.57
N TYR A 118 3.22 -2.15 11.02
CA TYR A 118 4.61 -1.70 11.12
C TYR A 118 5.38 -2.38 12.26
N THR A 119 4.77 -2.58 13.43
CA THR A 119 5.47 -2.98 14.67
C THR A 119 5.28 -4.44 15.10
N GLY A 120 4.38 -5.19 14.46
CA GLY A 120 3.90 -6.51 14.87
C GLY A 120 2.79 -6.48 15.91
N HIS A 121 2.67 -5.38 16.65
CA HIS A 121 1.74 -5.26 17.77
C HIS A 121 0.42 -4.61 17.35
N CYS A 122 -0.70 -5.30 17.58
CA CYS A 122 -2.02 -4.69 17.54
C CYS A 122 -2.57 -4.60 18.97
N ASN A 123 -2.77 -3.38 19.46
CA ASN A 123 -3.31 -3.15 20.81
C ASN A 123 -4.81 -3.47 20.92
N TYR A 124 -5.51 -3.59 19.79
CA TYR A 124 -6.97 -3.69 19.76
C TYR A 124 -7.47 -5.10 19.47
N THR A 125 -6.83 -5.81 18.54
CA THR A 125 -7.10 -7.22 18.28
C THR A 125 -5.93 -8.03 18.81
N ARG A 126 -6.18 -9.04 19.65
CA ARG A 126 -5.16 -9.99 20.13
C ARG A 126 -4.48 -10.80 19.00
N SER A 127 -4.82 -10.52 17.74
CA SER A 127 -4.18 -11.07 16.54
C SER A 127 -2.75 -10.56 16.43
N LYS A 128 -1.78 -11.46 16.48
CA LYS A 128 -0.39 -11.17 16.10
C LYS A 128 -0.37 -10.87 14.59
N LYS A 129 0.26 -9.76 14.23
CA LYS A 129 0.50 -9.37 12.84
C LYS A 129 1.99 -9.44 12.54
N ASN A 130 2.35 -9.65 11.29
CA ASN A 130 3.73 -9.61 10.84
C ASN A 130 4.23 -8.16 10.87
N ALA A 131 5.41 -7.97 11.47
CA ALA A 131 6.01 -6.67 11.69
C ALA A 131 6.84 -6.25 10.47
N MET A 132 6.35 -5.31 9.66
CA MET A 132 7.08 -4.84 8.47
C MET A 132 8.48 -4.29 8.77
N LYS A 133 8.73 -3.78 9.99
CA LYS A 133 10.06 -3.31 10.40
C LYS A 133 11.12 -4.42 10.40
N ASP A 134 10.71 -5.69 10.43
CA ASP A 134 11.61 -6.85 10.48
C ASP A 134 11.89 -7.40 9.07
N TYR A 135 11.36 -6.77 8.02
CA TYR A 135 11.46 -7.22 6.62
C TYR A 135 12.30 -6.25 5.79
N THR A 136 13.35 -6.77 5.15
CA THR A 136 14.28 -6.01 4.29
C THR A 136 13.56 -5.35 3.11
N ILE A 137 12.50 -5.96 2.57
CA ILE A 137 11.72 -5.38 1.46
C ILE A 137 10.96 -4.11 1.85
N PHE A 138 10.67 -3.92 3.15
CA PHE A 138 9.98 -2.75 3.70
C PHE A 138 10.94 -1.79 4.41
N THR A 139 12.13 -2.22 4.79
CA THR A 139 13.15 -1.36 5.41
C THR A 139 14.22 -0.99 4.39
N ASP A 140 15.32 -1.73 4.34
CA ASP A 140 16.55 -1.36 3.66
C ASP A 140 16.33 -1.14 2.16
N CYS A 141 15.48 -1.97 1.53
CA CYS A 141 15.18 -1.81 0.12
C CYS A 141 14.45 -0.49 -0.18
N ILE A 142 13.51 -0.08 0.68
CA ILE A 142 12.81 1.22 0.53
C ILE A 142 13.78 2.36 0.86
N ASP A 143 14.60 2.20 1.89
CA ASP A 143 15.55 3.22 2.31
C ASP A 143 16.53 3.55 1.16
N ASP A 144 17.17 2.51 0.62
CA ASP A 144 18.13 2.61 -0.48
C ASP A 144 17.48 3.09 -1.78
N ALA A 145 16.32 2.53 -2.13
CA ALA A 145 15.66 2.87 -3.39
C ALA A 145 15.24 4.35 -3.43
N TRP A 146 14.84 4.91 -2.29
CA TRP A 146 14.23 6.24 -2.21
C TRP A 146 15.12 7.30 -1.58
N VAL A 147 16.37 6.99 -1.20
CA VAL A 147 17.29 7.95 -0.56
C VAL A 147 17.51 9.23 -1.34
N SER A 148 17.55 9.14 -2.67
CA SER A 148 17.72 10.30 -3.55
C SER A 148 16.42 11.08 -3.82
N ILE A 149 15.27 10.57 -3.37
CA ILE A 149 13.94 11.10 -3.72
C ILE A 149 13.21 11.65 -2.50
N LEU A 150 13.36 11.00 -1.33
CA LEU A 150 12.60 11.28 -0.12
C LEU A 150 13.51 11.35 1.10
N PRO A 151 13.25 12.28 2.05
CA PRO A 151 13.97 12.30 3.31
C PRO A 151 13.62 11.06 4.16
N PRO A 152 14.50 10.64 5.10
CA PRO A 152 14.30 9.42 5.91
C PRO A 152 12.93 9.33 6.59
N SER A 153 12.46 10.45 7.16
CA SER A 153 11.16 10.51 7.84
C SER A 153 9.97 10.31 6.89
N ALA A 154 10.09 10.66 5.61
CA ALA A 154 9.04 10.46 4.62
C ALA A 154 8.96 9.00 4.15
N ARG A 155 10.10 8.30 4.07
CA ARG A 155 10.17 6.87 3.72
C ARG A 155 9.43 6.02 4.75
N MET A 156 9.74 6.21 6.04
CA MET A 156 9.04 5.50 7.12
C MET A 156 7.54 5.87 7.20
N ARG A 157 7.19 7.15 6.99
CA ARG A 157 5.78 7.57 6.92
C ARG A 157 5.04 6.93 5.76
N ALA A 158 5.71 6.67 4.63
CA ALA A 158 5.08 6.05 3.47
C ALA A 158 4.58 4.64 3.79
N ILE A 159 5.39 3.84 4.48
CA ILE A 159 5.05 2.46 4.89
C ILE A 159 3.83 2.47 5.81
N ARG A 160 3.88 3.29 6.88
CA ARG A 160 2.75 3.44 7.82
C ARG A 160 1.49 3.95 7.11
N GLY A 161 1.64 4.90 6.20
CA GLY A 161 0.55 5.44 5.40
C GLY A 161 -0.08 4.40 4.46
N ALA A 162 0.71 3.48 3.89
CA ALA A 162 0.18 2.39 3.07
C ALA A 162 -0.73 1.47 3.89
N ILE A 163 -0.29 1.08 5.10
CA ILE A 163 -1.10 0.29 6.04
C ILE A 163 -2.37 1.04 6.45
N ALA A 164 -2.25 2.33 6.80
CA ALA A 164 -3.39 3.16 7.20
C ALA A 164 -4.43 3.27 6.07
N LEU A 165 -3.98 3.46 4.83
CA LEU A 165 -4.86 3.49 3.66
C LEU A 165 -5.58 2.14 3.45
N CYS A 166 -4.89 1.02 3.58
CA CYS A 166 -5.52 -0.32 3.51
C CYS A 166 -6.60 -0.48 4.58
N GLY A 167 -6.29 -0.12 5.83
CA GLY A 167 -7.23 -0.17 6.95
C GLY A 167 -8.46 0.72 6.74
N ASN A 168 -8.24 1.94 6.25
CA ASN A 168 -9.30 2.91 5.95
C ASN A 168 -10.22 2.40 4.83
N ARG A 169 -9.66 1.86 3.73
CA ARG A 169 -10.45 1.26 2.64
C ARG A 169 -11.34 0.13 3.14
N LYS A 170 -10.80 -0.79 3.94
CA LYS A 170 -11.57 -1.90 4.53
C LYS A 170 -12.69 -1.41 5.45
N ARG A 171 -12.41 -0.41 6.29
CA ARG A 171 -13.44 0.21 7.14
C ARG A 171 -14.56 0.81 6.29
N MET A 172 -14.22 1.55 5.24
CA MET A 172 -15.21 2.15 4.35
C MET A 172 -16.07 1.11 3.62
N LEU A 173 -15.46 0.00 3.18
CA LEU A 173 -16.19 -1.11 2.55
C LEU A 173 -17.20 -1.73 3.51
N ARG A 174 -16.79 -2.02 4.76
CA ARG A 174 -17.70 -2.54 5.79
C ARG A 174 -18.85 -1.59 6.10
N MET A 175 -18.58 -0.27 6.16
CA MET A 175 -19.65 0.72 6.39
C MET A 175 -20.65 0.73 5.23
N ARG A 176 -20.18 0.69 3.98
CA ARG A 176 -21.04 0.63 2.79
C ARG A 176 -21.87 -0.65 2.75
N GLU A 177 -21.28 -1.79 3.10
CA GLU A 177 -22.00 -3.06 3.14
C GLU A 177 -23.12 -3.05 4.19
N LYS A 178 -22.86 -2.47 5.38
CA LYS A 178 -23.87 -2.28 6.41
C LYS A 178 -25.01 -1.38 5.93
N GLN A 179 -24.72 -0.26 5.27
CA GLN A 179 -25.73 0.63 4.69
C GLN A 179 -26.59 -0.10 3.65
N ARG A 180 -25.98 -0.88 2.76
CA ARG A 180 -26.72 -1.67 1.75
C ARG A 180 -27.67 -2.68 2.39
N LYS A 181 -27.23 -3.36 3.45
CA LYS A 181 -28.08 -4.32 4.19
C LYS A 181 -29.27 -3.60 4.85
N GLN A 182 -29.03 -2.46 5.51
CA GLN A 182 -30.10 -1.67 6.15
C GLN A 182 -31.15 -1.13 5.16
N CYS A 183 -30.74 -0.65 3.98
CA CYS A 183 -31.69 -0.20 2.96
C CYS A 183 -32.53 -1.35 2.36
N ASN A 184 -32.00 -2.59 2.35
CA ASN A 184 -32.71 -3.74 1.81
C ASN A 184 -33.70 -4.35 2.81
N THR A 185 -33.47 -4.26 4.12
CA THR A 185 -34.41 -4.77 5.15
C THR A 185 -35.58 -3.83 5.45
N GLY A 186 -35.52 -2.56 5.05
CA GLY A 186 -36.64 -1.61 5.18
C GLY A 186 -37.65 -1.63 4.03
N ARG A 187 -37.61 -2.68 3.19
CA ARG A 187 -38.44 -2.84 1.99
C ARG A 187 -39.22 -4.15 2.09
N ILE A 188 -40.10 -4.25 3.09
CA ILE A 188 -41.10 -5.31 3.26
C ILE A 188 -42.44 -4.62 3.51
#